data_AF-Q5IEC2-F1
#
_entry.id   AF-Q5IEC2-F1
#
_cell.length_a   1.000
_cell.length_b   1.000
_cell.length_c   1.000
_cell.angle_alpha   90.00
_cell.angle_beta   90.00
_cell.angle_gamma   90.00
#
_symmetry.space_group_name_H-M   'P 1'
#
loop_
_entity.id
_entity.type
_entity.pdbx_description
1 polymer ?
#
loop_
_entity_poly.entity_id
_entity_poly.type
_entity_poly.pdbx_seq_one_letter_code
_entity_poly.pdbx_strand_id
1 'polypeptide(L)'
;PIPKGTANTCIPSISSIGNPPKFNRIWPNISSLEVSNPKQECYCNPLGSIHDRCNGSGFCECKTGTTGPKCDECLPGNSWHYGCQPNVCDNELLHCQNGGTCHNNVRCLCPAAYTGILCEKLRCEEAGSCGSD
;
A
#
# COMPACT_ATOMS: atom_id res chain seq x y z
N PRO A 1 -19.65 6.79 32.89
CA PRO A 1 -19.55 5.69 31.91
C PRO A 1 -20.28 6.05 30.62
N ILE A 2 -19.53 6.30 29.54
CA ILE A 2 -20.02 6.80 28.24
C ILE A 2 -20.24 5.62 27.29
N PRO A 3 -21.42 5.46 26.66
CA PRO A 3 -21.56 4.62 25.49
C PRO A 3 -21.24 5.40 24.20
N LYS A 4 -20.25 4.84 23.48
CA LYS A 4 -19.99 4.80 22.03
C LYS A 4 -20.96 5.61 21.14
N GLY A 5 -20.42 6.65 20.49
CA GLY A 5 -21.09 7.44 19.47
C GLY A 5 -21.24 6.71 18.12
N THR A 6 -22.36 6.98 17.46
CA THR A 6 -22.82 6.46 16.17
C THR A 6 -22.16 7.22 15.01
N ALA A 7 -21.73 6.48 13.97
CA ALA A 7 -21.17 7.05 12.74
C ALA A 7 -22.25 7.72 11.86
N ASN A 8 -21.92 8.87 11.31
CA ASN A 8 -22.78 9.70 10.49
C ASN A 8 -22.69 9.24 9.03
N THR A 9 -23.75 8.63 8.51
CA THR A 9 -23.90 8.32 7.08
C THR A 9 -24.56 9.50 6.38
N CYS A 10 -23.88 10.11 5.42
CA CYS A 10 -24.46 11.15 4.57
C CYS A 10 -25.41 10.52 3.53
N ILE A 11 -26.69 10.90 3.56
CA ILE A 11 -27.67 10.55 2.53
C ILE A 11 -27.66 11.68 1.48
N PRO A 12 -27.44 11.42 0.18
CA PRO A 12 -27.62 12.46 -0.82
C PRO A 12 -29.11 12.67 -1.09
N SER A 13 -29.57 13.91 -0.96
CA SER A 13 -30.92 14.34 -1.30
C SER A 13 -31.10 14.31 -2.82
N ILE A 14 -31.92 13.38 -3.33
CA ILE A 14 -32.39 13.40 -4.71
C ILE A 14 -33.52 14.42 -4.85
N SER A 15 -33.22 15.57 -5.45
CA SER A 15 -34.21 16.57 -5.86
C SER A 15 -34.01 16.88 -7.33
N SER A 16 -34.74 16.18 -8.21
CA SER A 16 -35.25 16.70 -9.49
C SER A 16 -36.10 15.65 -10.19
N ILE A 17 -37.39 15.93 -10.24
CA ILE A 17 -38.43 15.18 -10.93
C ILE A 17 -38.34 15.49 -12.43
N GLY A 18 -38.14 14.46 -13.25
CA GLY A 18 -38.44 14.46 -14.67
C GLY A 18 -39.14 13.14 -15.00
N ASN A 19 -40.44 13.17 -15.28
CA ASN A 19 -41.22 11.98 -15.63
C ASN A 19 -40.74 11.38 -16.96
N PRO A 20 -40.38 10.07 -17.05
CA PRO A 20 -40.28 9.37 -18.32
C PRO A 20 -41.60 8.65 -18.67
N PRO A 21 -41.84 8.38 -19.97
CA PRO A 21 -43.12 7.88 -20.46
C PRO A 21 -43.38 6.42 -20.04
N LYS A 22 -44.66 6.08 -19.84
CA LYS A 22 -45.14 4.73 -19.54
C LYS A 22 -44.78 3.77 -20.69
N PHE A 23 -43.71 3.00 -20.54
CA PHE A 23 -43.45 1.84 -21.37
C PHE A 23 -44.11 0.62 -20.70
N ASN A 24 -45.21 0.15 -21.26
CA ASN A 24 -45.78 -1.17 -20.94
C ASN A 24 -44.79 -2.24 -21.44
N ARG A 25 -43.79 -2.60 -20.62
CA ARG A 25 -42.98 -3.81 -20.85
C ARG A 25 -43.57 -4.94 -20.04
N ILE A 26 -44.19 -5.88 -20.75
CA ILE A 26 -44.39 -7.25 -20.30
C ILE A 26 -43.00 -7.76 -19.88
N TRP A 27 -42.81 -8.07 -18.60
CA TRP A 27 -41.58 -8.71 -18.12
C TRP A 27 -41.57 -10.15 -18.63
N PRO A 28 -40.60 -10.59 -19.46
CA PRO A 28 -40.36 -12.00 -19.58
C PRO A 28 -39.80 -12.46 -18.22
N ASN A 29 -40.38 -13.54 -17.67
CA ASN A 29 -39.85 -14.20 -16.50
C ASN A 29 -38.52 -14.87 -16.91
N ILE A 30 -37.41 -14.15 -16.78
CA ILE A 30 -36.08 -14.68 -17.06
C ILE A 30 -35.49 -15.10 -15.72
N SER A 31 -35.66 -16.38 -15.42
CA SER A 31 -34.91 -17.15 -14.44
C SER A 31 -33.44 -17.26 -14.90
N SER A 32 -32.67 -16.20 -14.76
CA SER A 32 -31.20 -16.17 -14.70
C SER A 32 -30.74 -14.72 -14.88
N LEU A 33 -30.91 -13.91 -13.83
CA LEU A 33 -29.92 -12.88 -13.60
C LEU A 33 -28.79 -13.59 -12.88
N GLU A 34 -27.79 -14.00 -13.65
CA GLU A 34 -26.44 -14.11 -13.12
C GLU A 34 -26.23 -12.82 -12.33
N VAL A 35 -26.31 -12.93 -11.00
CA VAL A 35 -25.78 -11.91 -10.11
C VAL A 35 -24.41 -11.67 -10.68
N SER A 36 -24.23 -10.48 -11.27
CA SER A 36 -22.91 -10.05 -11.70
C SER A 36 -22.12 -10.04 -10.41
N ASN A 37 -21.47 -11.17 -10.12
CA ASN A 37 -20.48 -11.27 -9.08
C ASN A 37 -19.54 -10.14 -9.46
N PRO A 38 -19.46 -9.06 -8.66
CA PRO A 38 -18.66 -7.90 -9.02
C PRO A 38 -17.32 -8.48 -9.39
N LYS A 39 -16.96 -8.46 -10.67
CA LYS A 39 -15.69 -9.00 -11.14
C LYS A 39 -14.69 -8.20 -10.35
N GLN A 40 -14.11 -8.81 -9.31
CA GLN A 40 -13.10 -8.19 -8.48
C GLN A 40 -12.04 -7.73 -9.47
N GLU A 41 -12.03 -6.42 -9.74
CA GLU A 41 -11.41 -5.94 -10.96
C GLU A 41 -9.92 -6.26 -10.87
N CYS A 42 -9.44 -7.00 -11.87
CA CYS A 42 -8.08 -7.49 -11.84
C CYS A 42 -7.15 -6.36 -12.26
N TYR A 43 -6.65 -5.62 -11.27
CA TYR A 43 -5.71 -4.53 -11.48
C TYR A 43 -4.35 -4.86 -10.87
N CYS A 44 -3.57 -5.67 -11.58
CA CYS A 44 -2.20 -6.01 -11.18
C CYS A 44 -1.24 -4.87 -11.52
N ASN A 45 -0.35 -4.51 -10.59
CA ASN A 45 0.63 -3.46 -10.82
C ASN A 45 1.64 -3.92 -11.89
N PRO A 46 1.78 -3.22 -13.04
CA PRO A 46 2.66 -3.68 -14.12
C PRO A 46 4.15 -3.73 -13.72
N LEU A 47 4.56 -2.90 -12.76
CA LEU A 47 5.94 -2.87 -12.26
C LEU A 47 6.20 -3.98 -11.24
N GLY A 48 5.20 -4.32 -10.42
CA GLY A 48 5.34 -5.34 -9.37
C GLY A 48 4.89 -6.74 -9.75
N SER A 49 3.92 -6.89 -10.65
CA SER A 49 3.42 -8.19 -11.09
C SER A 49 4.21 -8.75 -12.27
N ILE A 50 4.24 -10.08 -12.39
CA ILE A 50 4.82 -10.78 -13.54
C ILE A 50 3.99 -10.52 -14.79
N HIS A 51 2.67 -10.54 -14.64
CA HIS A 51 1.69 -10.27 -15.68
C HIS A 51 0.48 -9.49 -15.12
N ASP A 52 -0.35 -8.96 -16.00
CA ASP A 52 -1.57 -8.21 -15.70
C ASP A 52 -2.77 -9.10 -15.27
N ARG A 53 -2.59 -10.42 -15.25
CA ARG A 53 -3.64 -11.40 -14.95
C ARG A 53 -3.72 -11.74 -13.46
N CYS A 54 -4.92 -12.09 -13.00
CA CYS A 54 -5.17 -12.56 -11.64
C CYS A 54 -5.58 -14.04 -11.63
N ASN A 55 -5.38 -14.70 -10.51
CA ASN A 55 -5.95 -16.02 -10.24
C ASN A 55 -7.48 -15.94 -10.04
N GLY A 56 -8.13 -17.10 -9.86
CA GLY A 56 -9.58 -17.18 -9.66
C GLY A 56 -10.12 -16.42 -8.43
N SER A 57 -9.24 -16.02 -7.50
CA SER A 57 -9.56 -15.22 -6.32
C SER A 57 -9.22 -13.72 -6.49
N GLY A 58 -8.70 -13.30 -7.65
CA GLY A 58 -8.36 -11.90 -7.90
C GLY A 58 -6.97 -11.46 -7.41
N PHE A 59 -6.09 -12.40 -7.06
CA PHE A 59 -4.70 -12.12 -6.67
C PHE A 59 -3.77 -12.21 -7.87
N CYS A 60 -2.79 -11.30 -7.91
CA CYS A 60 -1.77 -11.22 -8.94
C CYS A 60 -0.54 -12.06 -8.58
N GLU A 61 0.19 -12.50 -9.60
CA GLU A 61 1.49 -13.13 -9.40
C GLU A 61 2.57 -12.04 -9.31
N CYS A 62 3.24 -11.97 -8.15
CA CYS A 62 4.17 -10.91 -7.82
C CYS A 62 5.62 -11.25 -8.19
N LYS A 63 6.36 -10.28 -8.70
CA LYS A 63 7.81 -10.36 -8.94
C LYS A 63 8.55 -10.39 -7.59
N THR A 64 9.78 -10.90 -7.62
CA THR A 64 10.68 -10.85 -6.47
C THR A 64 10.78 -9.44 -5.89
N GLY A 65 10.62 -9.30 -4.57
CA GLY A 65 10.67 -8.01 -3.87
C GLY A 65 9.32 -7.29 -3.74
N THR A 66 8.26 -7.77 -4.41
CA THR A 66 6.91 -7.19 -4.33
C THR A 66 5.93 -8.12 -3.61
N THR A 67 4.87 -7.57 -3.03
CA THR A 67 3.86 -8.30 -2.25
C THR A 67 2.50 -7.61 -2.34
N GLY A 68 1.48 -8.19 -1.71
CA GLY A 68 0.11 -7.70 -1.72
C GLY A 68 -0.75 -8.36 -2.81
N PRO A 69 -2.08 -8.19 -2.75
CA PRO A 69 -3.00 -8.83 -3.69
C PRO A 69 -2.81 -8.36 -5.13
N LYS A 70 -2.31 -7.13 -5.32
CA LYS A 70 -2.07 -6.49 -6.62
C LYS A 70 -0.60 -6.22 -6.91
N CYS A 71 0.31 -6.74 -6.07
CA CYS A 71 1.76 -6.54 -6.17
C CYS A 71 2.18 -5.07 -6.17
N ASP A 72 1.48 -4.25 -5.39
CA ASP A 72 1.66 -2.81 -5.22
C ASP A 72 2.39 -2.44 -3.91
N GLU A 73 2.78 -3.45 -3.14
CA GLU A 73 3.58 -3.29 -1.93
C GLU A 73 4.97 -3.89 -2.14
N CYS A 74 5.96 -3.38 -1.40
CA CYS A 74 7.29 -3.95 -1.37
C CYS A 74 7.50 -4.83 -0.15
N LEU A 75 8.28 -5.90 -0.33
CA LEU A 75 8.78 -6.68 0.80
C LEU A 75 9.68 -5.79 1.69
N PRO A 76 9.76 -6.08 3.00
CA PRO A 76 10.62 -5.34 3.92
C PRO A 76 12.05 -5.19 3.40
N GLY A 77 12.61 -3.98 3.53
CA GLY A 77 13.94 -3.66 3.00
C GLY A 77 13.96 -3.18 1.54
N ASN A 78 12.81 -3.05 0.89
CA ASN A 78 12.69 -2.44 -0.45
C ASN A 78 11.78 -1.20 -0.40
N SER A 79 11.96 -0.25 -1.33
CA SER A 79 11.03 0.87 -1.54
C SER A 79 10.54 0.92 -2.98
N TRP A 80 9.42 1.62 -3.15
CA TRP A 80 8.77 1.78 -4.43
C TRP A 80 9.38 2.95 -5.21
N HIS A 81 10.21 2.65 -6.20
CA HIS A 81 10.79 3.64 -7.12
C HIS A 81 10.88 3.02 -8.53
N TYR A 82 9.83 3.22 -9.33
CA TYR A 82 9.62 2.51 -10.60
C TYR A 82 9.65 0.97 -10.46
N GLY A 83 9.00 0.46 -9.41
CA GLY A 83 9.05 -0.94 -8.98
C GLY A 83 9.70 -1.06 -7.60
N CYS A 84 9.72 -2.27 -7.03
CA CYS A 84 10.42 -2.48 -5.76
C CYS A 84 11.91 -2.60 -5.99
N GLN A 85 12.64 -1.67 -5.39
CA GLN A 85 14.10 -1.64 -5.40
C GLN A 85 14.60 -1.80 -3.96
N PRO A 86 15.72 -2.52 -3.74
CA PRO A 86 16.35 -2.59 -2.43
C PRO A 86 16.62 -1.19 -1.89
N ASN A 87 16.33 -0.97 -0.59
CA ASN A 87 16.59 0.29 0.11
C ASN A 87 18.06 0.45 0.48
N VAL A 88 18.90 0.21 -0.50
CA VAL A 88 20.34 0.15 -0.37
C VAL A 88 20.91 1.55 -0.51
N CYS A 89 21.68 1.96 0.49
CA CYS A 89 22.25 3.29 0.59
C CYS A 89 23.75 3.36 0.33
N ASP A 90 24.37 2.21 0.07
CA ASP A 90 25.76 2.08 -0.31
C ASP A 90 25.93 0.86 -1.24
N ASN A 91 27.03 0.78 -1.98
CA ASN A 91 27.31 -0.29 -2.95
C ASN A 91 27.35 -1.71 -2.34
N GLU A 92 27.42 -1.84 -1.01
CA GLU A 92 27.45 -3.11 -0.30
C GLU A 92 26.06 -3.69 0.06
N LEU A 93 24.96 -3.11 -0.41
CA LEU A 93 23.59 -3.52 -0.05
C LEU A 93 23.16 -3.25 1.41
N LEU A 94 23.82 -2.30 2.11
CA LEU A 94 23.42 -1.97 3.47
C LEU A 94 22.30 -0.91 3.53
N HIS A 95 21.34 -1.15 4.42
CA HIS A 95 20.23 -0.26 4.73
C HIS A 95 20.59 0.68 5.89
N CYS A 96 20.06 1.89 5.88
CA CYS A 96 20.11 2.75 7.06
C CYS A 96 19.37 2.10 8.24
N GLN A 97 20.00 2.09 9.41
CA GLN A 97 19.45 1.58 10.66
C GLN A 97 18.83 2.72 11.47
N ASN A 98 18.15 2.37 12.57
CA ASN A 98 17.69 3.33 13.59
C ASN A 98 16.88 4.52 13.05
N GLY A 99 16.07 4.28 12.00
CA GLY A 99 15.24 5.31 11.37
C GLY A 99 15.99 6.29 10.46
N GLY A 100 17.22 5.96 10.04
CA GLY A 100 17.95 6.73 9.03
C GLY A 100 17.25 6.73 7.67
N THR A 101 17.32 7.87 6.97
CA THR A 101 16.73 8.01 5.63
C THR A 101 17.81 7.95 4.55
N CYS A 102 17.61 7.10 3.55
CA CYS A 102 18.51 7.03 2.40
C CYS A 102 18.39 8.26 1.52
N HIS A 103 19.48 8.99 1.30
CA HIS A 103 19.52 10.09 0.35
C HIS A 103 20.31 9.69 -0.90
N ASN A 104 19.65 9.75 -2.06
CA ASN A 104 20.20 9.45 -3.40
C ASN A 104 20.94 8.10 -3.50
N ASN A 105 20.60 7.11 -2.67
CA ASN A 105 21.29 5.81 -2.63
C ASN A 105 22.82 5.91 -2.36
N VAL A 106 23.28 7.00 -1.75
CA VAL A 106 24.72 7.23 -1.47
C VAL A 106 24.99 7.45 0.02
N ARG A 107 24.01 7.98 0.76
CA ARG A 107 24.25 8.38 2.16
C ARG A 107 23.00 8.25 3.01
N CYS A 108 23.16 7.70 4.20
CA CYS A 108 22.14 7.76 5.23
C CYS A 108 22.15 9.12 5.94
N LEU A 109 20.96 9.73 6.01
CA LEU A 109 20.68 10.86 6.89
C LEU A 109 20.22 10.30 8.23
N CYS A 110 21.06 10.46 9.26
CA CYS A 110 20.80 9.91 10.58
C CYS A 110 19.98 10.86 11.47
N PRO A 111 19.03 10.34 12.26
CA PRO A 111 18.38 11.11 13.32
C PRO A 111 19.40 11.61 14.35
N ALA A 112 19.05 12.64 15.13
CA ALA A 112 19.96 13.32 16.06
C ALA A 112 20.58 12.41 17.13
N ALA A 113 19.95 11.27 17.43
CA ALA A 113 20.45 10.28 18.40
C ALA A 113 21.39 9.23 17.80
N TYR A 114 21.65 9.24 16.49
CA TYR A 114 22.41 8.20 15.81
C TYR A 114 23.47 8.77 14.84
N THR A 115 24.52 8.01 14.61
CA THR A 115 25.67 8.32 13.76
C THR A 115 26.24 7.04 13.12
N GLY A 116 27.25 7.19 12.29
CA GLY A 116 27.78 6.11 11.45
C GLY A 116 27.29 6.22 10.01
N ILE A 117 27.88 5.40 9.13
CA ILE A 117 27.56 5.42 7.68
C ILE A 117 26.10 4.98 7.47
N LEU A 118 25.60 4.11 8.35
CA LEU A 118 24.27 3.52 8.31
C LEU A 118 23.45 3.87 9.54
N CYS A 119 23.84 4.90 10.30
CA CYS A 119 23.18 5.27 11.55
C CYS A 119 23.19 4.15 12.59
N GLU A 120 24.19 3.26 12.54
CA GLU A 120 24.29 2.06 13.38
C GLU A 120 24.79 2.36 14.80
N LYS A 121 25.36 3.54 15.04
CA LYS A 121 25.94 3.93 16.33
C LYS A 121 25.05 4.96 17.03
N LEU A 122 24.87 4.83 18.34
CA LEU A 122 24.24 5.88 19.14
C LEU A 122 25.16 7.11 19.18
N ARG A 123 24.60 8.32 19.13
CA ARG A 123 25.33 9.54 19.46
C ARG A 123 25.35 9.67 20.97
N CYS A 124 26.52 9.47 21.57
CA CYS A 124 26.76 9.90 22.93
C CYS A 124 26.86 11.43 22.91
N GLU A 125 25.99 12.13 23.65
CA GLU A 125 26.25 13.53 23.99
C GLU A 125 27.52 13.60 24.84
N GLU A 126 28.35 14.60 24.58
CA GLU A 126 29.44 14.98 25.48
C GLU A 126 28.85 15.52 26.79
N ALA A 127 28.33 14.61 27.62
CA ALA A 127 28.13 14.73 29.06
C ALA A 127 27.71 13.36 29.60
N GLY A 128 28.59 12.37 29.49
CA GLY A 128 28.67 11.19 30.35
C GLY A 128 27.38 10.38 30.57
N SER A 129 27.13 9.39 29.71
CA SER A 129 26.90 8.00 30.15
C SER A 129 26.64 7.14 28.91
N CYS A 130 27.59 6.29 28.54
CA CYS A 130 27.35 5.18 27.62
C CYS A 130 27.38 3.89 28.46
N GLY A 131 26.26 3.56 29.09
CA GLY A 131 26.08 2.27 29.75
C GLY A 131 26.02 1.17 28.70
N SER A 132 27.02 0.30 28.71
CA SER A 132 26.98 -0.99 28.03
C SER A 132 26.80 -2.03 29.13
N ASP A 133 25.63 -2.67 29.19
CA ASP A 133 25.45 -3.94 29.88
C ASP A 133 25.20 -5.02 28.82
#